data_AF-A0A7Y0ZEI0-F1
#
_entry.id   AF-A0A7Y0ZEI0-F1
#
_cell.length_a   1.000
_cell.length_b   1.000
_cell.length_c   1.000
_cell.angle_alpha   90.00
_cell.angle_beta   90.00
_cell.angle_gamma   90.00
#
_symmetry.space_group_name_H-M   'P 1'
#
loop_
_entity.id
_entity.type
_entity.pdbx_description
1 polymer ?
#
loop_
_entity_poly.entity_id
_entity_poly.type
_entity_poly.pdbx_seq_one_letter_code
_entity_poly.pdbx_strand_id
1 'polypeptide(L)'
;MSSTVTTGKLIGAFRGQDGQPCYVMFEQTYESNCYPHTPRWSARAIGSSSQMIRAIFRSASACEGQSLVGAGGRTITPESYIAGWLAEMANPVAMANLDIILKAGKEWNSPLTMSAFNDSKPAMQAQGYGTQVAALEAGESVELSLYADSNLLGTLYDGMTLGAHRVIQSYNIPLSNPRDESLGYKPQKAKAYDVTSPRCMQVRDNDNVLMMGSDGQWRCEGWAYSIVAQFVASLWEAEVKEPGSYRKRIQALRASVENAEPMPATGVRVIVDTTVKV
;
A
#
# COMPACT_ATOMS: atom_id res chain seq x y z
N MET A 1 -15.25 -9.63 -13.74
CA MET A 1 -14.25 -9.12 -12.77
C MET A 1 -13.07 -8.59 -13.56
N SER A 2 -12.55 -7.41 -13.20
CA SER A 2 -11.31 -6.85 -13.77
C SER A 2 -10.16 -7.14 -12.82
N SER A 3 -8.97 -7.32 -13.36
CA SER A 3 -7.73 -7.31 -12.58
C SER A 3 -6.85 -6.19 -13.09
N THR A 4 -6.21 -5.47 -12.15
CA THR A 4 -5.09 -4.60 -12.48
C THR A 4 -3.90 -5.48 -12.84
N VAL A 5 -3.31 -5.25 -14.02
CA VAL A 5 -2.13 -5.97 -14.48
C VAL A 5 -0.91 -5.09 -14.25
N THR A 6 0.02 -5.52 -13.39
CA THR A 6 1.31 -4.86 -13.14
C THR A 6 2.38 -5.37 -14.12
N THR A 7 3.04 -4.45 -14.82
CA THR A 7 4.08 -4.78 -15.81
C THR A 7 5.44 -4.19 -15.47
N GLY A 8 5.50 -3.19 -14.58
CA GLY A 8 6.75 -2.50 -14.21
C GLY A 8 6.66 -1.85 -12.84
N LYS A 9 7.80 -1.78 -12.14
CA LYS A 9 7.98 -1.12 -10.84
C LYS A 9 9.18 -0.19 -10.95
N LEU A 10 9.09 0.98 -10.34
CA LEU A 10 10.17 1.95 -10.26
C LEU A 10 10.03 2.76 -8.98
N ILE A 11 11.14 2.94 -8.26
CA ILE A 11 11.22 3.88 -7.14
C ILE A 11 12.13 5.04 -7.55
N GLY A 12 11.58 6.24 -7.58
CA GLY A 12 12.35 7.47 -7.59
C GLY A 12 12.71 7.87 -6.16
N ALA A 13 13.88 8.49 -5.96
CA ALA A 13 14.27 8.99 -4.65
C ALA A 13 15.03 10.32 -4.76
N PHE A 14 14.97 11.10 -3.69
CA PHE A 14 15.69 12.36 -3.52
C PHE A 14 15.90 12.66 -2.02
N ARG A 15 16.66 13.69 -1.68
CA ARG A 15 16.79 14.18 -0.30
C ARG A 15 15.63 15.13 -0.01
N GLY A 16 14.77 14.75 0.93
CA GLY A 16 13.63 15.57 1.35
C GLY A 16 14.01 16.77 2.19
N GLN A 17 12.99 17.48 2.67
CA GLN A 17 13.10 18.68 3.51
C GLN A 17 13.97 18.50 4.75
N ASP A 18 13.96 17.30 5.34
CA ASP A 18 14.71 16.92 6.55
C ASP A 18 16.09 16.31 6.24
N GLY A 19 16.50 16.31 4.97
CA GLY A 19 17.73 15.68 4.50
C GLY A 19 17.67 14.15 4.42
N GLN A 20 16.57 13.52 4.84
CA GLN A 20 16.38 12.07 4.71
C GLN A 20 15.95 11.69 3.30
N PRO A 21 16.18 10.44 2.86
CA PRO A 21 15.60 9.95 1.62
C PRO A 21 14.07 10.04 1.64
N CYS A 22 13.52 10.73 0.64
CA CYS A 22 12.11 10.66 0.27
C CYS A 22 11.97 9.88 -1.04
N TYR A 23 10.91 9.10 -1.14
CA TYR A 23 10.67 8.18 -2.25
C TYR A 23 9.39 8.54 -2.99
N VAL A 24 9.38 8.25 -4.30
CA VAL A 24 8.18 8.27 -5.14
C VAL A 24 8.02 6.91 -5.79
N MET A 25 6.87 6.28 -5.55
CA MET A 25 6.51 4.98 -6.09
C MET A 25 5.83 5.15 -7.45
N PHE A 26 6.37 4.53 -8.50
CA PHE A 26 5.78 4.51 -9.84
C PHE A 26 5.51 3.07 -10.27
N GLU A 27 4.31 2.81 -10.77
CA GLU A 27 3.93 1.49 -11.27
C GLU A 27 3.43 1.60 -12.71
N GLN A 28 3.84 0.65 -13.54
CA GLN A 28 3.28 0.49 -14.88
C GLN A 28 2.14 -0.53 -14.83
N THR A 29 0.94 -0.09 -15.20
CA THR A 29 -0.24 -0.95 -15.15
C THR A 29 -1.16 -0.78 -16.36
N TYR A 30 -2.06 -1.75 -16.55
CA TYR A 30 -3.28 -1.62 -17.34
C TYR A 30 -4.40 -2.44 -16.68
N GLU A 31 -5.66 -2.18 -17.04
CA GLU A 31 -6.80 -2.97 -16.57
C GLU A 31 -7.13 -4.08 -17.57
N SER A 32 -7.35 -5.30 -17.08
CA SER A 32 -7.57 -6.49 -17.92
C SER A 32 -8.85 -6.43 -18.75
N ASN A 33 -9.76 -5.50 -18.45
CA ASN A 33 -11.00 -5.26 -19.18
C ASN A 33 -10.97 -4.03 -20.10
N CYS A 34 -9.84 -3.30 -20.17
CA CYS A 34 -9.69 -2.10 -20.99
C CYS A 34 -8.87 -2.37 -22.26
N TYR A 35 -9.52 -2.37 -23.42
CA TYR A 35 -8.87 -2.62 -24.72
C TYR A 35 -8.62 -1.33 -25.51
N PRO A 36 -7.48 -1.20 -26.21
CA PRO A 36 -6.35 -2.13 -26.24
C PRO A 36 -5.52 -2.08 -24.93
N HIS A 37 -5.00 -3.23 -24.49
CA HIS A 37 -4.13 -3.33 -23.31
C HIS A 37 -2.83 -2.53 -23.53
N THR A 38 -2.81 -1.29 -23.05
CA THR A 38 -1.68 -0.37 -23.20
C THR A 38 -1.14 -0.03 -21.81
N PRO A 39 -0.04 -0.67 -21.37
CA PRO A 39 0.56 -0.38 -20.08
C PRO A 39 0.97 1.10 -19.97
N ARG A 40 0.63 1.74 -18.85
CA ARG A 40 0.98 3.14 -18.58
C ARG A 40 1.66 3.27 -17.24
N TRP A 41 2.75 4.03 -17.21
CA TRP A 41 3.41 4.42 -15.98
C TRP A 41 2.60 5.51 -15.27
N SER A 42 2.47 5.37 -13.95
CA SER A 42 1.75 6.32 -13.12
C SER A 42 2.42 6.44 -11.76
N ALA A 43 2.49 7.67 -11.23
CA ALA A 43 2.93 7.91 -9.87
C ALA A 43 1.83 7.48 -8.87
N ARG A 44 2.22 6.71 -7.87
CA ARG A 44 1.31 6.09 -6.90
C ARG A 44 1.39 6.77 -5.54
N ALA A 45 2.58 6.89 -4.97
CA ALA A 45 2.78 7.42 -3.63
C ALA A 45 4.05 8.25 -3.53
N ILE A 46 4.10 9.18 -2.56
CA ILE A 46 5.26 9.96 -2.14
C ILE A 46 5.44 9.73 -0.64
N GLY A 47 6.68 9.66 -0.15
CA GLY A 47 6.93 9.71 1.30
C GLY A 47 8.21 9.00 1.75
N SER A 48 8.33 8.88 3.06
CA SER A 48 9.41 8.15 3.75
C SER A 48 9.43 6.66 3.42
N SER A 49 10.51 5.97 3.80
CA SER A 49 10.60 4.51 3.66
C SER A 49 9.42 3.79 4.33
N SER A 50 9.04 4.16 5.56
CA SER A 50 7.90 3.54 6.26
C SER A 50 6.57 3.74 5.53
N GLN A 51 6.34 4.93 4.96
CA GLN A 51 5.15 5.19 4.14
C GLN A 51 5.15 4.36 2.86
N MET A 52 6.30 4.20 2.20
CA MET A 52 6.42 3.32 1.03
C MET A 52 6.15 1.87 1.38
N ILE A 53 6.72 1.36 2.48
CA ILE A 53 6.47 -0.01 2.94
C ILE A 53 4.97 -0.22 3.21
N ARG A 54 4.29 0.73 3.85
CA ARG A 54 2.84 0.69 4.03
C ARG A 54 2.08 0.59 2.69
N ALA A 55 2.40 1.46 1.73
CA ALA A 55 1.75 1.49 0.41
C ALA A 55 2.00 0.19 -0.39
N ILE A 56 3.22 -0.36 -0.31
CA ILE A 56 3.61 -1.62 -0.94
C ILE A 56 2.80 -2.78 -0.37
N PHE A 57 2.70 -2.89 0.95
CA PHE A 57 1.97 -3.98 1.61
C PHE A 57 0.47 -3.89 1.35
N ARG A 58 -0.11 -2.69 1.34
CA ARG A 58 -1.50 -2.50 0.89
C ARG A 58 -1.70 -2.97 -0.55
N SER A 59 -0.79 -2.62 -1.46
CA SER A 59 -0.92 -3.03 -2.86
C SER A 59 -0.74 -4.54 -3.01
N ALA A 60 0.18 -5.13 -2.25
CA ALA A 60 0.45 -6.56 -2.24
C ALA A 60 -0.75 -7.40 -1.78
N SER A 61 -1.62 -6.86 -0.90
CA SER A 61 -2.82 -7.60 -0.48
C SER A 61 -3.77 -7.89 -1.64
N ALA A 62 -3.76 -7.07 -2.70
CA ALA A 62 -4.61 -7.30 -3.88
C ALA A 62 -4.15 -8.48 -4.75
N CYS A 63 -2.94 -9.01 -4.53
CA CYS A 63 -2.52 -10.27 -5.14
C CYS A 63 -3.37 -11.45 -4.64
N GLU A 64 -3.78 -11.40 -3.37
CA GLU A 64 -4.76 -12.34 -2.82
C GLU A 64 -6.12 -12.07 -3.50
N GLY A 65 -6.77 -13.12 -4.01
CA GLY A 65 -7.99 -12.98 -4.82
C GLY A 65 -7.77 -12.44 -6.23
N GLN A 66 -6.52 -12.30 -6.69
CA GLN A 66 -6.15 -11.98 -8.07
C GLN A 66 -6.72 -10.65 -8.63
N SER A 67 -7.01 -9.68 -7.75
CA SER A 67 -7.36 -8.32 -8.19
C SER A 67 -6.12 -7.58 -8.75
N LEU A 68 -4.92 -8.02 -8.37
CA LEU A 68 -3.64 -7.60 -8.91
C LEU A 68 -2.87 -8.82 -9.46
N VAL A 69 -2.56 -8.80 -10.74
CA VAL A 69 -1.86 -9.89 -11.44
C VAL A 69 -0.63 -9.36 -12.20
N GLY A 70 0.32 -10.24 -12.49
CA GLY A 70 1.48 -9.90 -13.31
C GLY A 70 1.15 -9.83 -14.81
N ALA A 71 2.10 -9.31 -15.60
CA ALA A 71 2.01 -9.23 -17.05
C ALA A 71 1.45 -10.50 -17.70
N GLY A 72 0.53 -10.32 -18.65
CA GLY A 72 -0.18 -11.42 -19.31
C GLY A 72 -1.22 -12.13 -18.45
N GLY A 73 -1.62 -11.54 -17.31
CA GLY A 73 -2.59 -12.16 -16.40
C GLY A 73 -2.00 -13.21 -15.46
N ARG A 74 -0.66 -13.27 -15.35
CA ARG A 74 0.03 -14.28 -14.54
C ARG A 74 -0.26 -14.08 -13.05
N THR A 75 -0.66 -15.14 -12.36
CA THR A 75 -0.80 -15.13 -10.90
C THR A 75 0.54 -14.76 -10.25
N ILE A 76 0.48 -13.85 -9.29
CA ILE A 76 1.61 -13.41 -8.47
C ILE A 76 1.22 -13.52 -7.00
N THR A 77 2.21 -13.71 -6.14
CA THR A 77 1.99 -13.75 -4.69
C THR A 77 2.34 -12.40 -4.06
N PRO A 78 1.71 -12.00 -2.94
CA PRO A 78 2.14 -10.83 -2.18
C PRO A 78 3.64 -10.83 -1.90
N GLU A 79 4.20 -12.00 -1.57
CA GLU A 79 5.60 -12.12 -1.19
C GLU A 79 6.56 -11.74 -2.32
N SER A 80 6.23 -12.18 -3.55
CA SER A 80 6.99 -11.86 -4.75
C SER A 80 6.80 -10.40 -5.19
N TYR A 81 5.59 -9.88 -5.02
CA TYR A 81 5.27 -8.48 -5.33
C TYR A 81 6.03 -7.51 -4.39
N ILE A 82 5.99 -7.78 -3.08
CA ILE A 82 6.76 -7.05 -2.05
C ILE A 82 8.26 -7.15 -2.34
N ALA A 83 8.77 -8.35 -2.63
CA ALA A 83 10.18 -8.54 -2.92
C ALA A 83 10.67 -7.67 -4.10
N GLY A 84 9.86 -7.55 -5.16
CA GLY A 84 10.17 -6.70 -6.31
C GLY A 84 10.27 -5.22 -5.93
N TRP A 85 9.36 -4.72 -5.09
CA TRP A 85 9.43 -3.33 -4.61
C TRP A 85 10.59 -3.07 -3.67
N LEU A 86 10.91 -4.00 -2.77
CA LEU A 86 12.09 -3.86 -1.89
C LEU A 86 13.39 -3.85 -2.69
N ALA A 87 13.46 -4.57 -3.81
CA ALA A 87 14.61 -4.51 -4.72
C ALA A 87 14.74 -3.14 -5.39
N GLU A 88 13.63 -2.54 -5.85
CA GLU A 88 13.62 -1.18 -6.40
C GLU A 88 13.98 -0.12 -5.34
N MET A 89 13.48 -0.27 -4.11
CA MET A 89 13.82 0.66 -3.02
C MET A 89 15.28 0.56 -2.59
N ALA A 90 15.92 -0.61 -2.73
CA ALA A 90 17.33 -0.79 -2.40
C ALA A 90 18.26 -0.05 -3.36
N ASN A 91 17.82 0.19 -4.61
CA ASN A 91 18.60 0.92 -5.60
C ASN A 91 17.67 1.83 -6.43
N PRO A 92 17.18 2.94 -5.87
CA PRO A 92 16.20 3.81 -6.55
C PRO A 92 16.86 4.59 -7.68
N VAL A 93 16.05 5.16 -8.57
CA VAL A 93 16.52 6.19 -9.53
C VAL A 93 16.51 7.56 -8.86
N ALA A 94 17.54 8.37 -9.13
CA ALA A 94 17.56 9.76 -8.68
C ALA A 94 16.41 10.53 -9.36
N MET A 95 15.58 11.21 -8.57
CA MET A 95 14.48 12.01 -9.07
C MET A 95 14.86 13.48 -9.00
N ALA A 96 14.59 14.25 -10.06
CA ALA A 96 14.82 15.70 -10.05
C ALA A 96 13.76 16.44 -9.23
N ASN A 97 14.08 17.65 -8.77
CA ASN A 97 13.08 18.52 -8.15
C ASN A 97 11.98 18.87 -9.17
N LEU A 98 10.74 18.96 -8.69
CA LEU A 98 9.58 19.34 -9.48
C LEU A 98 8.85 20.48 -8.76
N ASP A 99 8.40 21.45 -9.53
CA ASP A 99 7.48 22.48 -9.04
C ASP A 99 6.04 21.95 -9.17
N ILE A 100 5.29 22.02 -8.07
CA ILE A 100 3.96 21.45 -7.93
C ILE A 100 2.99 22.57 -7.56
N ILE A 101 1.94 22.72 -8.36
CA ILE A 101 0.85 23.66 -8.06
C ILE A 101 -0.28 22.87 -7.40
N LEU A 102 -0.49 23.12 -6.11
CA LEU A 102 -1.54 22.51 -5.32
C LEU A 102 -2.77 23.42 -5.29
N LYS A 103 -3.93 22.85 -5.61
CA LYS A 103 -5.22 23.54 -5.49
C LYS A 103 -6.29 22.58 -5.02
N ALA A 104 -7.04 22.99 -3.98
CA ALA A 104 -8.19 22.23 -3.50
C ALA A 104 -9.37 22.41 -4.47
N GLY A 105 -9.98 21.31 -4.90
CA GLY A 105 -11.05 21.32 -5.88
C GLY A 105 -12.13 20.27 -5.62
N LYS A 106 -13.32 20.49 -6.19
CA LYS A 106 -14.45 19.56 -6.09
C LYS A 106 -14.40 18.44 -7.14
N GLU A 107 -13.63 18.63 -8.20
CA GLU A 107 -13.56 17.68 -9.31
C GLU A 107 -12.77 16.42 -8.91
N TRP A 108 -13.19 15.27 -9.45
CA TRP A 108 -12.54 13.99 -9.17
C TRP A 108 -11.08 13.95 -9.62
N ASN A 109 -10.67 14.77 -10.60
CA ASN A 109 -9.31 14.89 -11.12
C ASN A 109 -8.53 16.07 -10.51
N SER A 110 -9.07 16.76 -9.50
CA SER A 110 -8.38 17.87 -8.84
C SER A 110 -7.03 17.41 -8.26
N PRO A 111 -5.98 18.26 -8.27
CA PRO A 111 -4.70 17.95 -7.63
C PRO A 111 -4.86 17.54 -6.16
N LEU A 112 -5.75 18.25 -5.45
CA LEU A 112 -6.20 17.92 -4.10
C LEU A 112 -7.73 17.97 -4.08
N THR A 113 -8.40 16.84 -3.83
CA THR A 113 -9.86 16.84 -3.71
C THR A 113 -10.28 17.49 -2.40
N MET A 114 -11.45 18.15 -2.38
CA MET A 114 -11.93 18.83 -1.17
C MET A 114 -12.11 17.88 0.01
N SER A 115 -12.50 16.63 -0.23
CA SER A 115 -12.55 15.60 0.83
C SER A 115 -11.16 15.35 1.40
N ALA A 116 -10.18 15.03 0.54
CA ALA A 116 -8.82 14.75 1.00
C ALA A 116 -8.18 15.96 1.67
N PHE A 117 -8.50 17.19 1.24
CA PHE A 117 -8.07 18.41 1.92
C PHE A 117 -8.63 18.48 3.34
N ASN A 118 -9.94 18.30 3.51
CA ASN A 118 -10.58 18.34 4.82
C ASN A 118 -10.04 17.25 5.75
N ASP A 119 -9.85 16.04 5.22
CA ASP A 119 -9.34 14.90 5.98
C ASP A 119 -7.87 15.10 6.41
N SER A 120 -7.06 15.73 5.55
CA SER A 120 -5.62 15.95 5.80
C SER A 120 -5.33 17.25 6.55
N LYS A 121 -6.29 18.18 6.64
CA LYS A 121 -6.12 19.51 7.24
C LYS A 121 -5.52 19.46 8.65
N PRO A 122 -5.97 18.60 9.59
CA PRO A 122 -5.36 18.52 10.92
C PRO A 122 -3.87 18.14 10.88
N ALA A 123 -3.50 17.20 10.01
CA ALA A 123 -2.11 16.78 9.85
C ALA A 123 -1.24 17.88 9.22
N MET A 124 -1.77 18.60 8.22
CA MET A 124 -1.09 19.76 7.62
C MET A 124 -0.81 20.84 8.67
N GLN A 125 -1.80 21.16 9.51
CA GLN A 125 -1.65 22.14 10.59
C GLN A 125 -0.63 21.69 11.64
N ALA A 126 -0.67 20.42 12.04
CA ALA A 126 0.27 19.86 13.01
C ALA A 126 1.74 19.88 12.50
N GLN A 127 1.94 19.83 11.19
CA GLN A 127 3.25 19.93 10.54
C GLN A 127 3.70 21.38 10.26
N GLY A 128 2.90 22.38 10.65
CA GLY A 128 3.24 23.80 10.49
C GLY A 128 2.83 24.42 9.15
N TYR A 129 2.05 23.73 8.31
CA TYR A 129 1.58 24.25 7.01
C TYR A 129 0.31 25.10 7.13
N GLY A 130 0.18 25.89 8.19
CA GLY A 130 -1.01 26.69 8.47
C GLY A 130 -1.30 27.75 7.39
N THR A 131 -0.26 28.37 6.83
CA THR A 131 -0.41 29.35 5.75
C THR A 131 -0.93 28.72 4.47
N GLN A 132 -0.42 27.54 4.10
CA GLN A 132 -0.88 26.77 2.93
C GLN A 132 -2.32 26.31 3.12
N VAL A 133 -2.69 25.86 4.33
CA VAL A 133 -4.08 25.52 4.66
C VAL A 133 -4.98 26.75 4.44
N ALA A 134 -4.63 27.91 4.99
CA ALA A 134 -5.45 29.11 4.85
C ALA A 134 -5.63 29.55 3.37
N ALA A 135 -4.55 29.48 2.57
CA ALA A 135 -4.61 29.77 1.14
C ALA A 135 -5.55 28.79 0.39
N LEU A 136 -5.42 27.48 0.67
CA LEU A 136 -6.28 26.45 0.07
C LEU A 136 -7.75 26.62 0.48
N GLU A 137 -8.04 27.03 1.73
CA GLU A 137 -9.39 27.36 2.19
C GLU A 137 -9.98 28.57 1.47
N ALA A 138 -9.15 29.58 1.17
CA ALA A 138 -9.55 30.74 0.37
C ALA A 138 -9.74 30.41 -1.12
N GLY A 139 -9.46 29.17 -1.55
CA GLY A 139 -9.56 28.74 -2.95
C GLY A 139 -8.36 29.15 -3.81
N GLU A 140 -7.28 29.60 -3.17
CA GLU A 140 -6.02 29.97 -3.83
C GLU A 140 -5.18 28.73 -4.13
N SER A 141 -4.21 28.89 -5.05
CA SER A 141 -3.21 27.87 -5.33
C SER A 141 -1.97 28.07 -4.47
N VAL A 142 -1.37 26.98 -4.05
CA VAL A 142 -0.09 26.95 -3.32
C VAL A 142 0.97 26.34 -4.22
N GLU A 143 2.09 27.03 -4.39
CA GLU A 143 3.27 26.48 -5.05
C GLU A 143 4.10 25.69 -4.03
N LEU A 144 4.46 24.48 -4.40
CA LEU A 144 5.25 23.54 -3.60
C LEU A 144 6.42 23.04 -4.44
N SER A 145 7.52 22.68 -3.78
CA SER A 145 8.62 21.95 -4.38
C SER A 145 8.58 20.50 -3.89
N LEU A 146 8.81 19.55 -4.81
CA LEU A 146 8.93 18.14 -4.47
C LEU A 146 9.97 17.91 -3.35
N TYR A 147 11.08 18.66 -3.40
CA TYR A 147 12.15 18.57 -2.41
C TYR A 147 11.81 19.31 -1.11
N ALA A 148 11.43 20.58 -1.20
CA ALA A 148 11.25 21.43 -0.01
C ALA A 148 9.99 21.10 0.79
N ASP A 149 8.96 20.55 0.12
CA ASP A 149 7.66 20.26 0.72
C ASP A 149 7.37 18.75 0.76
N SER A 150 8.41 17.93 0.76
CA SER A 150 8.30 16.46 0.70
C SER A 150 7.44 15.87 1.82
N ASN A 151 7.44 16.47 3.02
CA ASN A 151 6.67 16.02 4.16
C ASN A 151 5.16 16.26 3.97
N LEU A 152 4.80 17.45 3.49
CA LEU A 152 3.42 17.76 3.11
C LEU A 152 2.95 16.84 1.98
N LEU A 153 3.76 16.70 0.93
CA LEU A 153 3.42 15.86 -0.22
C LEU A 153 3.26 14.40 0.17
N GLY A 154 4.12 13.87 1.06
CA GLY A 154 3.98 12.51 1.58
C GLY A 154 2.76 12.31 2.49
N THR A 155 2.27 13.38 3.13
CA THR A 155 1.02 13.35 3.89
C THR A 155 -0.20 13.28 2.98
N LEU A 156 -0.19 14.02 1.87
CA LEU A 156 -1.31 14.09 0.93
C LEU A 156 -1.36 12.91 -0.03
N TYR A 157 -0.22 12.49 -0.55
CA TYR A 157 -0.09 11.54 -1.66
C TYR A 157 0.54 10.22 -1.21
N ASP A 158 0.02 9.62 -0.14
CA ASP A 158 0.52 8.36 0.45
C ASP A 158 0.14 7.09 -0.35
N GLY A 159 -0.61 7.24 -1.45
CA GLY A 159 -1.13 6.13 -2.26
C GLY A 159 -2.36 5.44 -1.67
N MET A 160 -2.83 5.88 -0.51
CA MET A 160 -4.04 5.40 0.18
C MET A 160 -5.16 6.43 0.07
N THR A 161 -4.86 7.68 0.43
CA THR A 161 -5.77 8.82 0.42
C THR A 161 -5.83 9.41 -0.98
N LEU A 162 -4.68 9.76 -1.54
CA LEU A 162 -4.55 10.21 -2.92
C LEU A 162 -3.35 9.56 -3.61
N GLY A 163 -3.52 9.30 -4.90
CA GLY A 163 -2.43 8.88 -5.76
C GLY A 163 -1.56 10.06 -6.21
N ALA A 164 -0.26 9.89 -6.20
CA ALA A 164 0.71 10.91 -6.62
C ALA A 164 0.59 11.36 -8.08
N HIS A 165 -0.05 10.57 -8.95
CA HIS A 165 -0.33 10.92 -10.36
C HIS A 165 -1.12 12.23 -10.54
N ARG A 166 -1.78 12.69 -9.48
CA ARG A 166 -2.47 13.98 -9.44
C ARG A 166 -1.54 15.17 -9.58
N VAL A 167 -0.29 15.03 -9.13
CA VAL A 167 0.72 16.09 -9.14
C VAL A 167 1.98 15.72 -9.91
N ILE A 168 2.26 14.42 -10.08
CA ILE A 168 3.39 13.93 -10.87
C ILE A 168 2.85 13.24 -12.13
N GLN A 169 2.90 13.97 -13.25
CA GLN A 169 2.43 13.49 -14.54
C GLN A 169 3.37 12.44 -15.14
N SER A 170 2.86 11.66 -16.10
CA SER A 170 3.60 10.54 -16.71
C SER A 170 4.91 10.94 -17.39
N TYR A 171 5.01 12.18 -17.89
CA TYR A 171 6.24 12.72 -18.50
C TYR A 171 7.31 13.11 -17.46
N ASN A 172 6.96 13.19 -16.18
CA ASN A 172 7.91 13.45 -15.08
C ASN A 172 8.47 12.16 -14.45
N ILE A 173 8.15 10.99 -15.02
CA ILE A 173 8.60 9.71 -14.47
C ILE A 173 10.06 9.47 -14.87
N PRO A 174 10.97 9.24 -13.91
CA PRO A 174 12.42 9.22 -14.14
C PRO A 174 12.93 7.88 -14.72
N LEU A 175 12.34 7.40 -15.82
CA LEU A 175 12.63 6.08 -16.41
C LEU A 175 14.09 5.89 -16.82
N SER A 176 14.75 6.97 -17.26
CA SER A 176 16.12 6.95 -17.78
C SER A 176 17.13 7.61 -16.83
N ASN A 177 16.72 8.01 -15.63
CA ASN A 177 17.61 8.65 -14.69
C ASN A 177 18.61 7.64 -14.09
N PRO A 178 19.81 8.11 -13.68
CA PRO A 178 20.77 7.23 -13.04
C PRO A 178 20.22 6.67 -11.73
N ARG A 179 20.60 5.42 -11.43
CA ARG A 179 20.37 4.78 -10.14
C ARG A 179 21.29 5.40 -9.09
N ASP A 180 20.79 5.61 -7.88
CA ASP A 180 21.54 6.19 -6.75
C ASP A 180 21.37 5.33 -5.50
N GLU A 181 22.35 4.46 -5.27
CA GLU A 181 22.36 3.58 -4.10
C GLU A 181 22.48 4.33 -2.76
N SER A 182 22.96 5.59 -2.76
CA SER A 182 23.07 6.39 -1.53
C SER A 182 21.72 6.86 -0.98
N LEU A 183 20.67 6.74 -1.79
CA LEU A 183 19.28 6.99 -1.42
C LEU A 183 18.52 5.69 -1.11
N GLY A 184 19.17 4.53 -1.24
CA GLY A 184 18.54 3.22 -1.12
C GLY A 184 18.11 2.84 0.30
N TYR A 185 16.96 2.18 0.41
CA TYR A 185 16.49 1.54 1.64
C TYR A 185 17.01 0.09 1.70
N LYS A 186 18.04 -0.14 2.52
CA LYS A 186 18.69 -1.45 2.71
C LYS A 186 18.76 -1.81 4.21
N PRO A 187 17.62 -2.03 4.88
CA PRO A 187 17.64 -2.34 6.30
C PRO A 187 18.32 -3.68 6.58
N GLN A 188 18.95 -3.79 7.76
CA GLN A 188 19.46 -5.07 8.22
C GLN A 188 18.29 -5.99 8.56
N LYS A 189 18.32 -7.22 8.04
CA LYS A 189 17.28 -8.22 8.32
C LYS A 189 17.26 -8.56 9.81
N ALA A 190 16.06 -8.67 10.36
CA ALA A 190 15.86 -9.16 11.72
C ALA A 190 16.35 -10.61 11.84
N LYS A 191 17.06 -10.90 12.93
CA LYS A 191 17.57 -12.26 13.22
C LYS A 191 16.48 -13.16 13.80
N ALA A 192 15.56 -12.59 14.56
CA ALA A 192 14.45 -13.27 15.21
C ALA A 192 13.20 -12.40 15.16
N TYR A 193 12.04 -13.05 15.06
CA TYR A 193 10.71 -12.47 15.06
C TYR A 193 9.70 -13.58 15.36
N ASP A 194 8.58 -13.22 15.97
CA ASP A 194 7.53 -14.17 16.28
C ASP A 194 6.74 -14.56 15.03
N VAL A 195 6.35 -15.82 14.92
CA VAL A 195 5.47 -16.28 13.84
C VAL A 195 4.25 -16.91 14.49
N THR A 196 3.11 -16.23 14.38
CA THR A 196 1.84 -16.69 14.94
C THR A 196 1.06 -17.48 13.90
N SER A 197 0.64 -18.69 14.25
CA SER A 197 -0.30 -19.51 13.48
C SER A 197 -1.60 -19.62 14.26
N PRO A 198 -2.63 -18.82 13.92
CA PRO A 198 -3.90 -18.89 14.62
C PRO A 198 -4.59 -20.24 14.38
N ARG A 199 -5.42 -20.66 15.33
CA ARG A 199 -6.28 -21.83 15.12
C ARG A 199 -7.43 -21.43 14.21
N CYS A 200 -7.64 -22.19 13.15
CA CYS A 200 -8.66 -21.95 12.14
C CYS A 200 -9.56 -23.18 11.96
N MET A 201 -10.82 -22.97 11.59
CA MET A 201 -11.75 -24.03 11.18
C MET A 201 -12.59 -23.59 9.99
N GLN A 202 -12.82 -24.47 9.02
CA GLN A 202 -13.70 -24.18 7.89
C GLN A 202 -15.16 -24.40 8.28
N VAL A 203 -16.02 -23.45 7.94
CA VAL A 203 -17.47 -23.65 8.01
C VAL A 203 -17.87 -24.60 6.86
N ARG A 204 -18.75 -25.57 7.11
CA ARG A 204 -19.09 -26.59 6.08
C ARG A 204 -19.98 -26.06 4.97
N ASP A 205 -20.90 -25.18 5.32
CA ASP A 205 -22.00 -24.77 4.43
C ASP A 205 -21.68 -23.46 3.67
N ASN A 206 -20.48 -22.91 3.86
CA ASN A 206 -19.95 -21.78 3.09
C ASN A 206 -18.41 -21.75 3.13
N ASP A 207 -17.79 -20.96 2.26
CA ASP A 207 -16.32 -20.85 2.19
C ASP A 207 -15.71 -19.97 3.30
N ASN A 208 -16.43 -19.73 4.40
CA ASN A 208 -15.91 -18.91 5.49
C ASN A 208 -15.01 -19.71 6.43
N VAL A 209 -14.04 -19.03 7.00
CA VAL A 209 -13.11 -19.55 8.00
C VAL A 209 -13.37 -18.88 9.34
N LEU A 210 -13.52 -19.71 10.37
CA LEU A 210 -13.50 -19.28 11.76
C LEU A 210 -12.05 -19.19 12.24
N MET A 211 -11.69 -18.11 12.92
CA MET A 211 -10.36 -17.91 13.49
C MET A 211 -10.46 -17.63 14.98
N MET A 212 -9.59 -18.27 15.77
CA MET A 212 -9.48 -18.01 17.20
C MET A 212 -8.61 -16.78 17.46
N GLY A 213 -9.19 -15.75 18.07
CA GLY A 213 -8.49 -14.55 18.49
C GLY A 213 -7.57 -14.78 19.69
N SER A 214 -6.74 -13.80 20.00
CA SER A 214 -5.86 -13.80 21.18
C SER A 214 -6.61 -13.81 22.50
N ASP A 215 -7.87 -13.37 22.49
CA ASP A 215 -8.81 -13.43 23.62
C ASP A 215 -9.49 -14.80 23.78
N GLY A 216 -9.10 -15.78 22.96
CA GLY A 216 -9.69 -17.12 22.96
C GLY A 216 -11.08 -17.20 22.33
N GLN A 217 -11.59 -16.12 21.75
CA GLN A 217 -12.90 -16.11 21.10
C GLN A 217 -12.79 -16.45 19.61
N TRP A 218 -13.71 -17.28 19.14
CA TRP A 218 -13.84 -17.61 17.72
C TRP A 218 -14.63 -16.52 16.98
N ARG A 219 -14.10 -16.07 15.85
CA ARG A 219 -14.73 -15.09 14.95
C ARG A 219 -14.83 -15.63 13.54
N CYS A 220 -15.87 -15.23 12.82
CA CYS A 220 -16.01 -15.54 11.40
C CYS A 220 -15.30 -14.45 10.58
N GLU A 221 -14.10 -14.75 10.10
CA GLU A 221 -13.22 -13.79 9.40
C GLU A 221 -13.43 -13.79 7.88
N GLY A 222 -14.42 -14.54 7.40
CA GLY A 222 -14.81 -14.59 5.99
C GLY A 222 -13.96 -15.56 5.17
N TRP A 223 -13.79 -15.27 3.88
CA TRP A 223 -13.09 -16.14 2.94
C TRP A 223 -11.58 -16.17 3.18
N ALA A 224 -10.97 -17.34 2.94
CA ALA A 224 -9.55 -17.58 3.17
C ALA A 224 -8.63 -16.52 2.54
N TYR A 225 -8.85 -16.18 1.27
CA TYR A 225 -8.03 -15.18 0.58
C TYR A 225 -8.21 -13.77 1.18
N SER A 226 -9.42 -13.43 1.65
CA SER A 226 -9.70 -12.13 2.27
C SER A 226 -8.97 -11.97 3.59
N ILE A 227 -8.88 -13.04 4.38
CA ILE A 227 -8.13 -13.09 5.64
C ILE A 227 -6.64 -12.84 5.38
N VAL A 228 -6.06 -13.56 4.42
CA VAL A 228 -4.65 -13.40 4.07
C VAL A 228 -4.39 -11.99 3.51
N ALA A 229 -5.29 -11.47 2.67
CA ALA A 229 -5.19 -10.11 2.13
C ALA A 229 -5.14 -9.05 3.25
N GLN A 230 -6.07 -9.12 4.20
CA GLN A 230 -6.12 -8.17 5.32
C GLN A 230 -4.87 -8.24 6.18
N PHE A 231 -4.37 -9.44 6.46
CA PHE A 231 -3.13 -9.63 7.19
C PHE A 231 -1.92 -9.07 6.44
N VAL A 232 -1.80 -9.33 5.13
CA VAL A 232 -0.74 -8.74 4.29
C VAL A 232 -0.79 -7.22 4.39
N ALA A 233 -1.98 -6.60 4.29
CA ALA A 233 -2.10 -5.15 4.36
C ALA A 233 -1.71 -4.57 5.72
N SER A 234 -1.90 -5.29 6.83
CA SER A 234 -1.55 -4.83 8.18
C SER A 234 -0.11 -5.11 8.59
N LEU A 235 0.59 -6.00 7.88
CA LEU A 235 1.92 -6.49 8.26
C LEU A 235 3.06 -5.47 8.12
N TRP A 236 2.80 -4.32 7.48
CA TRP A 236 3.82 -3.31 7.17
C TRP A 236 4.56 -2.79 8.42
N GLU A 237 3.86 -2.62 9.55
CA GLU A 237 4.49 -2.14 10.80
C GLU A 237 5.50 -3.14 11.35
N ALA A 238 5.14 -4.43 11.31
CA ALA A 238 6.02 -5.51 11.72
C ALA A 238 7.22 -5.60 10.78
N GLU A 239 7.04 -5.41 9.48
CA GLU A 239 8.16 -5.40 8.52
C GLU A 239 9.11 -4.21 8.74
N VAL A 240 8.59 -3.03 9.10
CA VAL A 240 9.43 -1.86 9.44
C VAL A 240 10.24 -2.14 10.71
N LYS A 241 9.64 -2.78 11.72
CA LYS A 241 10.31 -3.12 12.99
C LYS A 241 11.28 -4.30 12.84
N GLU A 242 10.92 -5.28 12.01
CA GLU A 242 11.61 -6.55 11.84
C GLU A 242 11.79 -6.87 10.35
N PRO A 243 12.72 -6.19 9.67
CA PRO A 243 12.89 -6.31 8.22
C PRO A 243 13.18 -7.75 7.77
N GLY A 244 12.49 -8.19 6.72
CA GLY A 244 12.59 -9.54 6.16
C GLY A 244 11.72 -10.59 6.87
N SER A 245 10.84 -10.20 7.79
CA SER A 245 9.94 -11.12 8.50
C SER A 245 8.69 -11.49 7.70
N TYR A 246 8.29 -10.64 6.74
CA TYR A 246 7.00 -10.75 6.06
C TYR A 246 6.72 -12.12 5.42
N ARG A 247 7.71 -12.73 4.74
CA ARG A 247 7.50 -13.99 4.00
C ARG A 247 7.03 -15.12 4.92
N LYS A 248 7.73 -15.34 6.02
CA LYS A 248 7.40 -16.44 6.95
C LYS A 248 6.06 -16.19 7.64
N ARG A 249 5.79 -14.93 8.02
CA ARG A 249 4.52 -14.55 8.66
C ARG A 249 3.33 -14.77 7.72
N ILE A 250 3.42 -14.36 6.45
CA ILE A 250 2.36 -14.57 5.44
C ILE A 250 2.16 -16.07 5.20
N GLN A 251 3.24 -16.83 5.00
CA GLN A 251 3.17 -18.28 4.76
C GLN A 251 2.54 -19.03 5.93
N ALA A 252 2.88 -18.67 7.17
CA ALA A 252 2.32 -19.31 8.35
C ALA A 252 0.81 -19.07 8.49
N LEU A 253 0.35 -17.84 8.25
CA LEU A 253 -1.08 -17.55 8.27
C LEU A 253 -1.81 -18.27 7.13
N ARG A 254 -1.29 -18.17 5.90
CA ARG A 254 -1.88 -18.82 4.73
C ARG A 254 -2.04 -20.32 4.97
N ALA A 255 -0.99 -20.99 5.48
CA ALA A 255 -1.06 -22.39 5.82
C ALA A 255 -2.09 -22.71 6.92
N SER A 256 -2.28 -21.82 7.90
CA SER A 256 -3.27 -22.02 8.98
C SER A 256 -4.70 -21.94 8.44
N VAL A 257 -4.95 -21.04 7.49
CA VAL A 257 -6.28 -20.80 6.90
C VAL A 257 -6.62 -21.84 5.83
N GLU A 258 -5.67 -22.17 4.94
CA GLU A 258 -5.89 -23.13 3.84
C GLU A 258 -6.02 -24.57 4.33
N ASN A 259 -5.27 -24.95 5.38
CA ASN A 259 -5.32 -26.29 5.96
C ASN A 259 -6.26 -26.39 7.17
N ALA A 260 -7.15 -25.42 7.36
CA ALA A 260 -8.10 -25.42 8.45
C ALA A 260 -9.06 -26.62 8.34
N GLU A 261 -9.20 -27.40 9.41
CA GLU A 261 -10.12 -28.54 9.43
C GLU A 261 -11.58 -28.08 9.34
N PRO A 262 -12.46 -28.81 8.65
CA PRO A 262 -13.88 -28.49 8.64
C PRO A 262 -14.50 -28.72 10.02
N MET A 263 -15.45 -27.87 10.39
CA MET A 263 -16.23 -28.01 11.63
C MET A 263 -16.85 -29.41 11.76
N PRO A 264 -17.09 -29.95 12.98
CA PRO A 264 -17.72 -31.25 13.15
C PRO A 264 -19.10 -31.33 12.47
N ALA A 265 -19.40 -32.46 11.84
CA ALA A 265 -20.63 -32.66 11.06
C ALA A 265 -21.90 -32.79 11.91
N THR A 266 -21.75 -33.24 13.15
CA THR A 266 -22.84 -33.67 14.02
C THR A 266 -22.73 -32.99 15.37
N GLY A 267 -23.84 -32.49 15.88
CA GLY A 267 -23.91 -31.90 17.23
C GLY A 267 -23.33 -30.49 17.36
N VAL A 268 -22.97 -29.84 16.25
CA VAL A 268 -22.42 -28.47 16.25
C VAL A 268 -23.22 -27.60 15.28
N ARG A 269 -23.64 -26.42 15.76
CA ARG A 269 -24.25 -25.36 14.95
C ARG A 269 -23.43 -24.09 15.13
N VAL A 270 -23.00 -23.49 14.03
CA VAL A 270 -22.36 -22.17 14.04
C VAL A 270 -23.45 -21.10 13.97
N ILE A 271 -23.44 -20.17 14.92
CA ILE A 271 -24.27 -18.96 14.89
C ILE A 271 -23.30 -17.79 14.86
N VAL A 272 -23.29 -17.04 13.76
CA VAL A 272 -22.50 -15.82 13.63
C VAL A 272 -23.37 -14.66 14.10
N ASP A 273 -23.03 -14.08 15.24
CA ASP A 273 -23.68 -12.88 15.74
C ASP A 273 -23.17 -11.65 14.97
N THR A 274 -24.01 -11.10 14.10
CA THR A 274 -23.68 -9.92 13.28
C THR A 274 -23.94 -8.59 14.01
N THR A 275 -24.44 -8.63 15.25
CA THR A 275 -24.67 -7.43 16.07
C THR A 275 -23.39 -6.97 16.77
N VAL A 276 -22.41 -7.86 16.93
CA VAL A 276 -21.09 -7.56 17.45
C VAL A 276 -20.28 -6.87 16.35
N LYS A 277 -20.04 -5.57 16.51
CA LYS A 277 -19.10 -4.83 15.67
C LYS A 277 -17.68 -5.10 16.14
N VAL A 278 -16.82 -5.56 15.24
CA VAL A 278 -15.37 -5.68 15.43
C VAL A 278 -14.72 -4.32 15.23
#